data_AF-A0A925C8A0-F1
#
_entry.id   AF-A0A925C8A0-F1
#
_cell.length_a   1.000
_cell.length_b   1.000
_cell.length_c   1.000
_cell.angle_alpha   90.00
_cell.angle_beta   90.00
_cell.angle_gamma   90.00
#
_symmetry.space_group_name_H-M   'P 1'
#
loop_
_entity.id
_entity.type
_entity.pdbx_description
1 polymer ?
#
loop_
_entity_poly.entity_id
_entity_poly.type
_entity_poly.pdbx_seq_one_letter_code
_entity_poly.pdbx_strand_id
1 'polypeptide(L)'
;MRLAPLIALTIALLVPASSASTQDAPGINPSFGPPKDVLELFTSQGCDTCPPADQVIAKFAERPNIIAITLPVDIWDYLGWKDTLASD
;
A
#
# COMPACT_ATOMS: atom_id res chain seq x y z
N MET A 1 14.89 -31.44 55.25
CA MET A 1 15.35 -30.85 53.97
C MET A 1 15.04 -31.88 52.89
N ARG A 2 14.15 -31.68 51.91
CA ARG A 2 13.67 -30.46 51.26
C ARG A 2 12.17 -30.59 50.92
N LEU A 3 11.37 -29.63 51.40
CA LEU A 3 10.00 -29.40 50.94
C LEU A 3 10.05 -28.73 49.56
N ALA A 4 9.82 -29.48 48.48
CA ALA A 4 9.51 -28.94 47.16
C ALA A 4 8.86 -30.08 46.37
N PRO A 5 7.53 -30.08 46.15
CA PRO A 5 7.06 -29.65 44.83
C PRO A 5 5.57 -29.20 44.77
N LEU A 6 5.02 -28.52 45.78
CA LEU A 6 3.57 -28.20 45.82
C LEU A 6 3.19 -26.76 45.39
N ILE A 7 4.16 -25.89 45.09
CA ILE A 7 3.89 -24.48 44.78
C ILE A 7 3.65 -24.23 43.28
N ALA A 8 3.94 -25.20 42.40
CA ALA A 8 3.91 -24.97 40.95
C ALA A 8 2.52 -25.05 40.30
N LEU A 9 1.47 -25.53 41.00
CA LEU A 9 0.17 -25.80 40.35
C LEU A 9 -0.89 -24.70 40.51
N THR A 10 -0.66 -23.65 41.31
CA THR A 10 -1.70 -22.65 41.64
C THR A 10 -1.61 -21.32 40.90
N ILE A 11 -0.58 -21.06 40.08
CA ILE A 11 -0.36 -19.73 39.46
C ILE A 11 -0.92 -19.62 38.02
N ALA A 12 -1.48 -20.69 37.44
CA ALA A 12 -1.92 -20.67 36.04
C ALA A 12 -3.29 -20.00 35.78
N LEU A 13 -4.03 -19.57 36.80
CA LEU A 13 -5.42 -19.12 36.64
C LEU A 13 -5.64 -17.59 36.63
N LEU A 14 -4.59 -16.77 36.65
CA LEU A 14 -4.69 -15.31 36.74
C LEU A 14 -4.08 -14.56 35.54
N VAL A 15 -4.18 -15.11 34.33
CA VAL A 15 -3.88 -14.34 33.11
C VAL A 15 -5.19 -13.72 32.62
N PRO A 16 -5.43 -12.41 32.81
CA PRO A 16 -6.57 -11.76 32.19
C PRO A 16 -6.43 -11.85 30.67
N ALA A 17 -7.52 -12.22 30.00
CA ALA A 17 -7.61 -12.18 28.54
C ALA A 17 -7.28 -10.76 28.09
N SER A 18 -6.07 -10.57 27.54
CA SER A 18 -5.70 -9.31 26.90
C SER A 18 -6.63 -9.15 25.71
N SER A 19 -7.46 -8.12 25.74
CA SER A 19 -8.20 -7.71 24.55
C SER A 19 -7.17 -7.44 23.46
N ALA A 20 -7.24 -8.20 22.38
CA ALA A 20 -6.44 -7.91 21.19
C ALA A 20 -6.92 -6.55 20.67
N SER A 21 -6.17 -5.50 20.96
CA SER A 21 -6.32 -4.22 20.27
C SER A 21 -6.03 -4.52 18.80
N THR A 22 -7.07 -4.51 17.97
CA THR A 22 -6.88 -4.41 16.52
C THR A 22 -6.12 -3.11 16.31
N GLN A 23 -4.83 -3.23 16.01
CA GLN A 23 -4.02 -2.10 15.58
C GLN A 23 -4.64 -1.63 14.28
N ASP A 24 -5.36 -0.52 14.33
CA ASP A 24 -5.74 0.21 13.14
C ASP A 24 -4.46 0.50 12.38
N ALA A 25 -4.30 -0.17 11.23
CA ALA A 25 -3.24 0.11 10.31
C ALA A 25 -3.39 1.59 9.88
N PRO A 26 -2.32 2.41 9.92
CA PRO A 26 -2.40 3.78 9.46
C PRO A 26 -2.76 3.77 7.97
N GLY A 27 -3.94 4.28 7.61
CA GLY A 27 -4.33 4.49 6.20
C GLY A 27 -5.71 3.97 5.79
N ILE A 28 -6.40 3.19 6.62
CA ILE A 28 -7.80 2.82 6.32
C ILE A 28 -8.71 3.90 6.92
N ASN A 29 -9.18 4.84 6.11
CA ASN A 29 -10.35 5.64 6.48
C ASN A 29 -11.56 4.69 6.44
N PRO A 30 -12.18 4.30 7.56
CA PRO A 30 -13.25 3.28 7.55
C PRO A 30 -14.50 3.71 6.76
N SER A 31 -14.61 4.99 6.37
CA SER A 31 -15.66 5.48 5.47
C SER A 31 -15.49 4.99 4.03
N PHE A 32 -14.28 4.62 3.62
CA PHE A 32 -13.98 4.06 2.31
C PHE A 32 -13.39 2.68 2.56
N GLY A 33 -14.16 1.62 2.30
CA GLY A 33 -13.64 0.24 2.38
C GLY A 33 -12.38 0.05 1.52
N PRO A 34 -11.74 -1.13 1.57
CA PRO A 34 -10.51 -1.38 0.81
C PRO A 34 -10.69 -1.02 -0.68
N PRO A 35 -9.63 -0.49 -1.34
CA PRO A 35 -9.69 -0.09 -2.74
C PRO A 35 -10.31 -1.19 -3.59
N LYS A 36 -11.21 -0.80 -4.50
CA LYS A 36 -11.97 -1.75 -5.31
C LYS A 36 -11.34 -1.98 -6.68
N ASP A 37 -10.61 -0.98 -7.16
CA ASP A 37 -10.05 -0.96 -8.50
C ASP A 37 -8.59 -0.46 -8.46
N VAL A 38 -7.79 -0.97 -9.40
CA VAL A 38 -6.43 -0.51 -9.67
C VAL A 38 -6.38 -0.02 -11.11
N LEU A 39 -5.83 1.17 -11.32
CA LEU A 39 -5.60 1.73 -12.64
C LEU A 39 -4.10 1.92 -12.84
N GLU A 40 -3.55 1.21 -13.82
CA GLU A 40 -2.13 1.28 -14.20
C GLU A 40 -2.02 1.98 -15.55
N LEU A 41 -1.25 3.06 -15.62
CA LEU A 41 -0.96 3.79 -16.85
C LEU A 41 0.51 3.64 -17.21
N PHE A 42 0.78 3.05 -18.37
CA PHE A 42 2.10 3.09 -18.99
C PHE A 42 2.24 4.39 -19.80
N THR A 43 3.21 5.23 -19.44
CA THR A 43 3.36 6.59 -19.99
C THR A 43 4.83 6.96 -20.16
N SER A 44 5.14 8.08 -20.81
CA SER A 44 6.51 8.59 -20.90
C SER A 44 6.56 10.11 -21.05
N GLN A 45 7.55 10.76 -20.43
CA GLN A 45 7.87 12.18 -20.64
C GLN A 45 8.21 12.49 -22.10
N GLY A 46 8.71 11.50 -22.86
CA GLY A 46 9.04 11.63 -24.28
C GLY A 46 7.86 11.35 -25.23
N CYS A 47 6.68 11.03 -24.70
CA CYS A 47 5.50 10.67 -25.49
C CYS A 47 4.56 11.88 -25.68
N ASP A 48 4.48 12.43 -26.89
CA ASP A 48 3.64 13.60 -27.21
C ASP A 48 2.13 13.37 -27.03
N THR A 49 1.69 12.12 -27.16
CA THR A 49 0.26 11.75 -27.10
C THR A 49 -0.19 11.28 -25.72
N CYS A 50 0.73 11.12 -24.77
CA CYS A 50 0.46 10.66 -23.41
C CYS A 50 -0.15 11.71 -22.45
N PRO A 51 0.09 13.04 -22.59
CA PRO A 51 -0.41 14.04 -21.62
C PRO A 51 -1.93 13.99 -21.32
N PRO A 52 -2.83 13.69 -22.28
CA PRO A 52 -4.25 13.49 -21.98
C PRO A 52 -4.50 12.31 -21.03
N ALA A 53 -3.75 11.21 -21.15
CA ALA A 53 -3.88 10.05 -20.27
C ALA A 53 -3.33 10.35 -18.86
N ASP A 54 -2.20 11.07 -18.78
CA ASP A 54 -1.63 11.52 -17.50
C ASP A 54 -2.62 12.40 -16.72
N GLN A 55 -3.31 13.32 -17.41
CA GLN A 55 -4.35 14.15 -16.82
C GLN A 55 -5.57 13.34 -16.34
N VAL A 56 -5.90 12.25 -17.02
CA VAL A 56 -7.02 11.38 -16.62
C VAL A 56 -6.66 10.60 -15.36
N ILE A 57 -5.49 9.93 -15.33
CA ILE A 57 -5.10 9.15 -14.15
C ILE A 57 -4.90 10.03 -12.91
N ALA A 58 -4.42 11.27 -13.07
CA ALA A 58 -4.31 12.24 -11.97
C ALA A 58 -5.67 12.49 -11.28
N LYS A 59 -6.77 12.58 -12.05
CA LYS A 59 -8.14 12.74 -11.49
C LYS A 59 -8.63 11.48 -10.77
N PHE A 60 -8.16 10.30 -11.18
CA PHE A 60 -8.49 9.05 -10.51
C PHE A 60 -7.70 8.86 -9.22
N ALA A 61 -6.46 9.39 -9.15
CA ALA A 61 -5.64 9.37 -7.94
C ALA A 61 -6.27 10.14 -6.76
N GLU A 62 -7.16 11.09 -7.03
CA GLU A 62 -7.92 11.81 -6.00
C GLU A 62 -9.05 10.96 -5.38
N ARG A 63 -9.39 9.81 -5.98
CA ARG A 63 -10.50 8.97 -5.51
C ARG A 63 -10.02 7.99 -4.43
N PRO A 64 -10.62 8.00 -3.24
CA PRO A 64 -10.14 7.19 -2.10
C PRO A 64 -10.32 5.67 -2.29
N ASN A 65 -11.13 5.24 -3.27
CA ASN A 65 -11.40 3.83 -3.54
C ASN A 65 -10.59 3.24 -4.72
N ILE A 66 -9.64 4.01 -5.28
CA ILE A 66 -8.84 3.61 -6.44
C ILE A 66 -7.35 3.74 -6.12
N ILE A 67 -6.58 2.74 -6.50
CA ILE A 67 -5.12 2.84 -6.54
C ILE A 67 -4.72 3.21 -7.97
N ALA A 68 -4.17 4.40 -8.15
CA ALA A 68 -3.69 4.89 -9.43
C ALA A 68 -2.16 4.82 -9.49
N ILE A 69 -1.61 4.14 -10.48
CA ILE A 69 -0.16 3.92 -10.66
C ILE A 69 0.24 4.37 -12.05
N THR A 70 1.27 5.19 -12.14
CA THR A 70 1.97 5.49 -13.39
C THR A 70 3.23 4.65 -13.49
N LEU A 71 3.44 4.03 -14.64
CA LEU A 71 4.57 3.19 -14.97
C LEU A 71 5.32 3.83 -16.14
N PRO A 72 6.37 4.61 -15.88
CA PRO A 72 7.14 5.26 -16.93
C PRO A 72 7.85 4.22 -17.79
N VAL A 73 7.76 4.35 -19.11
CA VAL A 73 8.41 3.47 -20.09
C VAL A 73 9.49 4.22 -20.87
N ASP A 74 10.55 3.52 -21.22
CA ASP A 74 11.74 4.00 -21.93
C ASP A 74 11.63 3.86 -23.46
N ILE A 75 10.60 3.16 -23.96
CA ILE A 75 10.44 2.87 -25.40
C ILE A 75 10.41 4.12 -26.29
N TRP A 76 10.16 5.32 -25.74
CA TRP A 76 10.13 6.58 -26.49
C TRP A 76 11.46 7.33 -26.51
N ASP A 77 12.46 6.87 -25.74
CA ASP A 77 13.70 7.61 -25.55
C ASP A 77 14.56 7.73 -26.82
N TYR A 78 14.30 6.87 -27.81
CA TYR A 78 14.93 6.97 -29.14
C TYR A 78 14.60 8.27 -29.88
N LEU A 79 13.58 9.02 -29.44
CA LEU A 79 13.20 10.32 -30.00
C LEU A 79 14.13 11.46 -29.55
N GLY A 80 15.07 11.21 -28.64
CA GLY A 80 16.12 12.16 -28.24
C GLY A 80 15.89 12.84 -26.89
N TRP A 81 14.78 12.56 -26.21
CA TRP A 81 14.55 12.90 -24.82
C TRP A 81 14.56 11.62 -23.99
N LYS A 82 15.45 11.51 -22.99
CA LYS A 82 15.46 10.39 -22.04
C LYS A 82 14.45 10.65 -20.93
N ASP A 83 13.44 9.79 -20.79
CA ASP A 83 12.53 9.85 -19.66
C ASP A 83 13.29 9.60 -18.34
N THR A 84 13.19 10.55 -17.43
CA THR A 84 13.90 10.54 -16.13
C THR A 84 13.22 9.68 -15.08
N LEU A 85 11.99 9.24 -15.35
CA LEU A 85 11.18 8.40 -14.47
C LEU A 85 11.17 6.93 -14.94
N ALA A 86 11.57 6.67 -16.19
CA ALA A 86 11.70 5.32 -16.73
C ALA A 86 13.05 4.69 -16.35
N SER A 87 13.07 3.36 -16.29
CA SER A 87 14.30 2.57 -16.10
C SER A 87 14.68 1.90 -17.41
N ASP A 88 15.99 1.81 -17.66
CA ASP A 88 16.60 1.08 -18.79
C ASP A 88 16.83 -0.41 -18.46
#